data_AF-A0A5K3ERP8-F1
#
_entry.id   AF-A0A5K3ERP8-F1
#
_cell.length_a   1.000
_cell.length_b   1.000
_cell.length_c   1.000
_cell.angle_alpha   90.00
_cell.angle_beta   90.00
_cell.angle_gamma   90.00
#
_symmetry.space_group_name_H-M   'P 1'
#
loop_
_entity.id
_entity.type
_entity.pdbx_description
1 polymer ?
#
loop_
_entity_poly.entity_id
_entity_poly.type
_entity_poly.pdbx_seq_one_letter_code
_entity_poly.pdbx_strand_id
1 'polypeptide(L)'
;MSWDAILNSMLQYPKPSQEDILKIVKVASSGQNESVSISGKKLITVRCGGNELSATGSEYAIHARVLTKAVVIAANSDPKNNPGVNCLLSTASCATANHLASSGF
;
A
#
# COMPACT_ATOMS: atom_id res chain seq x y z
N MET A 1 2.18 21.52 21.74
CA MET A 1 1.91 20.52 20.68
C MET A 1 2.93 19.39 20.85
N SER A 2 2.51 18.13 20.99
CA SER A 2 3.44 17.00 21.11
C SER A 2 4.07 16.68 19.75
N TRP A 3 5.26 16.06 19.76
CA TRP A 3 5.91 15.58 18.54
C TRP A 3 5.02 14.64 17.73
N ASP A 4 4.20 13.81 18.39
CA ASP A 4 3.22 12.94 17.72
C ASP A 4 2.14 13.73 16.98
N ALA A 5 1.68 14.86 17.53
CA ALA A 5 0.69 15.71 16.86
C ALA A 5 1.28 16.43 15.62
N ILE A 6 2.57 16.75 15.66
CA ILE A 6 3.30 17.35 14.53
C ILE A 6 3.53 16.29 13.44
N LEU A 7 3.97 15.08 13.81
CA LEU A 7 4.12 13.96 12.89
C LEU A 7 2.78 13.57 12.25
N ASN A 8 1.70 13.47 13.03
CA ASN A 8 0.37 13.14 12.50
C ASN A 8 -0.26 14.26 11.66
N SER A 9 0.14 15.53 11.86
CA SER A 9 -0.31 16.64 11.01
C SER A 9 0.52 16.79 9.73
N MET A 10 1.80 16.37 9.74
CA MET A 10 2.66 16.30 8.56
C MET A 10 2.40 15.05 7.70
N LEU A 11 2.00 13.94 8.33
CA LEU A 11 1.62 12.69 7.68
C LEU A 11 0.10 12.60 7.61
N GLN A 12 -0.54 13.31 6.67
CA GLN A 12 -1.95 13.07 6.31
C GLN A 12 -2.11 11.74 5.53
N TYR A 13 -1.51 10.67 6.04
CA TYR A 13 -1.65 9.33 5.48
C TYR A 13 -2.61 8.55 6.38
N PRO A 14 -3.75 8.08 5.85
CA PRO A 14 -4.62 7.18 6.56
C PRO A 14 -3.83 5.90 6.81
N LYS A 15 -3.46 5.72 8.07
CA LYS A 15 -2.76 4.52 8.51
C LYS A 15 -3.71 3.34 8.29
N PRO A 16 -3.33 2.33 7.49
CA PRO A 16 -4.16 1.16 7.29
C PRO A 16 -4.49 0.51 8.64
N SER A 17 -5.75 0.16 8.85
CA SER A 17 -6.14 -0.66 9.99
C SER A 17 -5.62 -2.09 9.82
N GLN A 18 -5.68 -2.89 10.88
CA GLN A 18 -5.34 -4.31 10.78
C GLN A 18 -6.22 -5.03 9.76
N GLU A 19 -7.51 -4.70 9.70
CA GLU A 19 -8.46 -5.27 8.73
C GLU A 19 -8.09 -4.90 7.29
N ASP A 20 -7.70 -3.64 7.05
CA ASP A 20 -7.23 -3.19 5.74
C ASP A 20 -6.00 -4.01 5.30
N ILE A 21 -5.02 -4.20 6.20
CA ILE A 21 -3.80 -4.97 5.92
C ILE A 21 -4.14 -6.43 5.60
N LEU A 22 -4.99 -7.08 6.41
CA LEU A 22 -5.40 -8.46 6.17
C LEU A 22 -6.10 -8.62 4.81
N LYS A 23 -6.94 -7.66 4.45
CA LYS A 23 -7.61 -7.65 3.14
C LYS A 23 -6.60 -7.49 2.01
N ILE A 24 -5.65 -6.56 2.12
CA ILE A 24 -4.58 -6.35 1.14
C ILE A 24 -3.78 -7.64 0.94
N VAL A 25 -3.36 -8.30 2.02
CA VAL A 25 -2.61 -9.57 1.96
C VAL A 25 -3.42 -10.64 1.26
N LYS A 26 -4.69 -10.83 1.64
CA LYS A 26 -5.58 -11.82 1.01
C LYS A 26 -5.64 -11.62 -0.51
N VAL A 27 -5.92 -10.39 -0.96
CA VAL A 27 -6.10 -10.06 -2.38
C VAL A 27 -4.79 -10.20 -3.15
N ALA A 28 -3.67 -9.74 -2.57
CA ALA A 28 -2.34 -9.86 -3.18
C ALA A 28 -1.91 -11.33 -3.39
N SER A 29 -2.19 -12.20 -2.42
CA SER A 29 -1.79 -13.61 -2.47
C SER A 29 -2.76 -14.49 -3.24
N SER A 30 -4.07 -14.21 -3.21
CA SER A 30 -5.07 -15.04 -3.91
C SER A 30 -5.17 -14.73 -5.41
N GLY A 31 -4.77 -13.53 -5.83
CA GLY A 31 -4.96 -13.05 -7.21
C GLY A 31 -6.43 -12.79 -7.58
N GLN A 32 -7.36 -12.90 -6.62
CA GLN A 32 -8.76 -12.56 -6.85
C GLN A 32 -8.92 -11.05 -6.86
N ASN A 33 -9.36 -10.49 -7.99
CA ASN A 33 -9.49 -9.05 -8.19
C ASN A 33 -10.69 -8.47 -7.40
N GLU A 34 -10.52 -8.33 -6.09
CA GLU A 34 -11.45 -7.69 -5.17
C GLU A 34 -10.97 -6.27 -4.83
N SER A 35 -11.90 -5.35 -4.59
CA SER A 35 -11.54 -4.01 -4.08
C SER A 35 -11.02 -4.09 -2.64
N VAL A 36 -10.08 -3.22 -2.31
CA VAL A 36 -9.58 -3.02 -0.94
C VAL A 36 -10.03 -1.66 -0.41
N SER A 37 -9.87 -1.42 0.89
CA SER A 37 -10.09 -0.12 1.50
C SER A 37 -8.91 0.25 2.39
N ILE A 38 -8.73 1.54 2.63
CA ILE A 38 -7.79 2.05 3.64
C ILE A 38 -8.55 3.08 4.46
N SER A 39 -8.70 2.83 5.76
CA SER A 39 -9.44 3.71 6.69
C SER A 39 -10.82 4.09 6.15
N GLY A 40 -11.55 3.11 5.61
CA GLY A 40 -12.90 3.28 5.05
C GLY A 40 -12.96 3.84 3.62
N LYS A 41 -11.85 4.26 3.02
CA LYS A 41 -11.80 4.76 1.64
C LYS A 41 -11.55 3.61 0.67
N LYS A 42 -12.51 3.34 -0.21
CA LYS A 42 -12.44 2.26 -1.20
C LYS A 42 -11.40 2.56 -2.28
N LEU A 43 -10.59 1.56 -2.61
CA LEU A 43 -9.62 1.55 -3.70
C LEU A 43 -9.98 0.44 -4.70
N ILE A 44 -9.83 0.76 -5.99
CA ILE A 44 -10.01 -0.18 -7.09
C ILE A 44 -8.70 -0.91 -7.31
N THR A 45 -8.72 -2.23 -7.25
CA THR A 45 -7.56 -3.06 -7.55
C THR A 45 -7.29 -3.04 -9.05
N VAL A 46 -6.07 -2.64 -9.42
CA VAL A 46 -5.58 -2.53 -10.79
C VAL A 46 -4.79 -3.78 -11.18
N ARG A 47 -4.05 -4.34 -10.21
CA ARG A 47 -3.24 -5.55 -10.38
C ARG A 47 -3.21 -6.31 -9.06
N CYS A 48 -3.33 -7.64 -9.12
CA CYS A 48 -3.16 -8.51 -7.95
C CYS A 48 -2.65 -9.90 -8.37
N GLY A 49 -2.02 -10.60 -7.43
CA GLY A 49 -1.50 -11.95 -7.62
C GLY A 49 0.02 -12.01 -7.46
N GLY A 50 0.56 -13.20 -7.20
CA GLY A 50 2.01 -13.38 -7.01
C GLY A 50 2.55 -12.62 -5.80
N ASN A 51 1.75 -12.43 -4.76
CA ASN A 51 2.07 -11.65 -3.57
C ASN A 51 2.31 -10.15 -3.86
N GLU A 52 1.64 -9.63 -4.89
CA GLU A 52 1.67 -8.24 -5.29
C GLU A 52 0.23 -7.70 -5.39
N LEU A 53 0.04 -6.43 -5.02
CA LEU A 53 -1.20 -5.70 -5.23
C LEU A 53 -0.92 -4.24 -5.62
N SER A 54 -1.65 -3.73 -6.60
CA SER A 54 -1.75 -2.31 -6.92
C SER A 54 -3.20 -1.90 -6.86
N ALA A 55 -3.54 -0.87 -6.11
CA ALA A 55 -4.90 -0.35 -6.02
C ALA A 55 -4.91 1.18 -6.04
N THR A 56 -5.93 1.77 -6.67
CA THR A 56 -6.04 3.21 -6.86
C THR A 56 -7.45 3.71 -6.56
N GLY A 57 -7.54 4.89 -6.00
CA GLY A 57 -8.75 5.68 -5.80
C GLY A 57 -8.48 7.15 -6.09
N SER A 58 -9.46 8.01 -5.85
CA SER A 58 -9.34 9.46 -6.07
C SER A 58 -8.42 10.15 -5.06
N GLU A 59 -8.34 9.60 -3.84
CA GLU A 59 -7.60 10.21 -2.72
C GLU A 59 -6.35 9.42 -2.34
N TYR A 60 -6.31 8.12 -2.64
CA TYR A 60 -5.16 7.28 -2.32
C TYR A 60 -4.88 6.30 -3.43
N ALA A 61 -3.60 5.98 -3.62
CA ALA A 61 -3.17 4.83 -4.37
C ALA A 61 -2.13 4.08 -3.55
N ILE A 62 -2.10 2.75 -3.67
CA ILE A 62 -1.11 1.91 -3.01
C ILE A 62 -0.51 0.89 -3.96
N HIS A 63 0.72 0.51 -3.64
CA HIS A 63 1.32 -0.73 -4.11
C HIS A 63 1.81 -1.52 -2.90
N ALA A 64 1.48 -2.82 -2.86
CA ALA A 64 1.85 -3.71 -1.78
C ALA A 64 2.59 -4.94 -2.30
N ARG A 65 3.56 -5.39 -1.49
CA ARG A 65 4.28 -6.65 -1.66
C ARG A 65 4.22 -7.44 -0.37
N VAL A 66 3.76 -8.69 -0.46
CA VAL A 66 3.70 -9.63 0.66
C VAL A 66 4.95 -10.49 0.64
N LEU A 67 5.65 -10.51 1.76
CA LEU A 67 6.80 -11.38 2.04
C LEU A 67 6.39 -12.45 3.06
N THR A 68 7.31 -13.38 3.34
CA THR A 68 7.05 -14.45 4.31
C THR A 68 6.79 -13.92 5.72
N LYS A 69 7.49 -12.86 6.14
CA LYS A 69 7.39 -12.30 7.51
C LYS A 69 6.98 -10.83 7.54
N ALA A 70 6.79 -10.20 6.39
CA ALA A 70 6.50 -8.77 6.31
C ALA A 70 5.55 -8.43 5.16
N VAL A 71 4.95 -7.24 5.23
CA VAL A 71 4.21 -6.63 4.12
C VAL A 71 4.77 -5.24 3.91
N VAL A 72 5.21 -4.94 2.69
CA VAL A 72 5.62 -3.60 2.29
C VAL A 72 4.44 -2.94 1.61
N ILE A 73 4.01 -1.77 2.10
CA ILE A 73 2.94 -0.97 1.50
C ILE A 73 3.50 0.41 1.20
N ALA A 74 3.59 0.76 -0.07
CA ALA A 74 3.90 2.12 -0.53
C ALA A 74 2.59 2.82 -0.90
N ALA A 75 2.44 4.09 -0.51
CA ALA A 75 1.21 4.84 -0.70
C ALA A 75 1.47 6.23 -1.33
N ASN A 76 0.55 6.65 -2.18
CA ASN A 76 0.42 8.02 -2.67
C ASN A 76 -0.89 8.59 -2.11
N SER A 77 -0.80 9.71 -1.39
CA SER A 77 -1.93 10.42 -0.76
C SER A 77 -2.55 11.50 -1.65
N ASP A 78 -2.02 11.71 -2.86
CA ASP A 78 -2.58 12.63 -3.82
C ASP A 78 -2.46 12.08 -5.26
N PRO A 79 -3.05 10.91 -5.55
CA PRO A 79 -2.94 10.27 -6.87
C PRO A 79 -3.63 11.07 -7.97
N LYS A 80 -4.59 11.94 -7.64
CA LYS A 80 -5.30 12.77 -8.61
C LYS A 80 -4.40 13.86 -9.19
N ASN A 81 -3.64 14.56 -8.34
CA ASN A 81 -2.76 15.63 -8.80
C ASN A 81 -1.35 15.12 -9.15
N ASN A 82 -0.94 13.99 -8.57
CA ASN A 82 0.39 13.40 -8.78
C ASN A 82 0.30 11.95 -9.30
N PRO A 83 -0.37 11.68 -10.44
CA PRO A 83 -0.57 10.31 -10.94
C PRO A 83 0.75 9.62 -11.32
N GLY A 84 1.78 10.37 -11.72
CA GLY A 84 3.10 9.84 -12.05
C GLY A 84 3.81 9.15 -10.87
N VAL A 85 3.49 9.55 -9.63
CA VAL A 85 4.04 8.92 -8.41
C VAL A 85 3.56 7.47 -8.28
N ASN A 86 2.40 7.10 -8.82
CA ASN A 86 1.89 5.73 -8.74
C ASN A 86 2.82 4.72 -9.43
N CYS A 87 3.51 5.12 -10.51
CA CYS A 87 4.52 4.28 -11.15
C CYS A 87 5.76 4.10 -10.25
N LEU A 88 6.14 5.15 -9.52
CA LEU A 88 7.24 5.12 -8.56
C LEU A 88 6.91 4.26 -7.34
N LEU A 89 5.65 4.20 -6.91
CA LEU A 89 5.21 3.34 -5.79
C LEU A 89 5.57 1.87 -6.04
N SER A 90 5.25 1.35 -7.23
CA SER A 90 5.54 -0.04 -7.60
C SER A 90 7.04 -0.33 -7.60
N THR A 91 7.83 0.62 -8.09
CA THR A 91 9.30 0.49 -8.09
C THR A 91 9.86 0.48 -6.67
N ALA A 92 9.43 1.43 -5.84
CA ALA A 92 9.90 1.57 -4.46
C ALA A 92 9.52 0.38 -3.59
N SER A 93 8.27 -0.08 -3.67
CA SER A 93 7.79 -1.25 -2.91
C SER A 93 8.49 -2.54 -3.34
N CYS A 94 8.70 -2.75 -4.65
CA CYS A 94 9.38 -3.94 -5.16
C CYS A 94 10.86 -3.95 -4.79
N ALA A 95 11.55 -2.81 -4.92
CA ALA A 95 12.95 -2.70 -4.51
C ALA A 95 13.11 -2.98 -3.01
N THR A 96 12.25 -2.37 -2.19
CA THR A 96 12.24 -2.57 -0.73
C THR A 96 11.93 -4.03 -0.37
N ALA A 97 10.89 -4.62 -0.98
CA ALA A 97 10.53 -6.01 -0.74
C ALA A 97 11.63 -6.98 -1.17
N ASN A 98 12.27 -6.77 -2.32
CA ASN A 98 13.37 -7.62 -2.76
C ASN A 98 14.56 -7.55 -1.80
N HIS A 99 14.89 -6.35 -1.30
CA HIS A 99 15.95 -6.17 -0.31
C HIS A 99 15.62 -6.89 1.02
N LEU A 100 14.40 -6.71 1.53
CA LEU A 100 13.94 -7.38 2.75
C LEU A 100 13.93 -8.91 2.60
N ALA A 101 13.43 -9.42 1.47
CA ALA A 101 13.43 -10.85 1.15
C ALA A 101 14.86 -11.43 1.15
N SER A 102 15.81 -10.73 0.51
CA SER A 102 17.21 -11.14 0.48
C SER A 102 17.87 -11.14 1.87
N SER A 103 17.31 -10.38 2.80
CA SER A 103 17.76 -10.30 4.19
C SER A 103 17.04 -11.30 5.12
N GLY A 104 16.16 -12.16 4.58
CA GLY A 104 15.47 -13.22 5.33
C GLY A 104 14.14 -12.81 5.98
N PHE A 105 13.56 -11.68 5.55
CA PHE A 105 12.21 -11.24 5.89
C PHE A 105 11.15 -11.78 4.91
#